data_AF-A0A7Y5FSL2-F1
#
_entry.id   AF-A0A7Y5FSL2-F1
#
_cell.length_a   1.000
_cell.length_b   1.000
_cell.length_c   1.000
_cell.angle_alpha   90.00
_cell.angle_beta   90.00
_cell.angle_gamma   90.00
#
_symmetry.space_group_name_H-M   'P 1'
#
loop_
_entity.id
_entity.type
_entity.pdbx_description
1 polymer ?
#
loop_
_entity_poly.entity_id
_entity_poly.type
_entity_poly.pdbx_seq_one_letter_code
_entity_poly.pdbx_strand_id
1 'polypeptide(L)'
;MKKFKLKEPYPTSDGRCSIFEKDGKVSCIITFRAIETHGKIETIGLVVHEVLHVWQEVLLNMGETKPSPEFESYSVMAITQNILEEMERAGKFKL
;
A
#
# COMPACT_ATOMS: atom_id res chain seq x y z
N MET A 1 11.53 12.50 11.92
CA MET A 1 11.21 11.64 10.77
C MET A 1 12.25 11.89 9.67
N LYS A 2 13.09 10.91 9.31
CA LYS A 2 14.08 11.08 8.23
C LYS A 2 13.32 11.08 6.89
N LYS A 3 13.34 12.19 6.17
CA LYS A 3 12.76 12.28 4.83
C LYS A 3 13.69 11.56 3.85
N PHE A 4 13.17 10.59 3.10
CA PHE A 4 13.89 10.03 1.96
C PHE A 4 14.07 11.13 0.91
N LYS A 5 15.29 11.32 0.39
CA LYS A 5 15.57 12.28 -0.69
C LYS A 5 15.06 11.73 -2.02
N LEU A 6 13.75 11.65 -2.17
CA LEU A 6 13.10 11.27 -3.43
C LEU A 6 12.93 12.53 -4.29
N LYS A 7 13.10 12.39 -5.62
CA LYS A 7 12.82 13.45 -6.58
C LYS A 7 11.32 13.72 -6.71
N GLU A 8 10.50 12.71 -6.44
CA GLU A 8 9.05 12.84 -6.52
C GLU A 8 8.50 13.64 -5.33
N PRO A 9 7.51 14.52 -5.57
CA PRO A 9 6.88 15.27 -4.50
C PRO A 9 6.19 14.32 -3.52
N TYR A 10 6.21 14.67 -2.23
CA TYR A 10 5.43 13.94 -1.24
C TYR A 10 3.93 14.00 -1.63
N PRO A 11 3.19 12.89 -1.52
CA PRO A 11 1.79 12.85 -1.89
C PRO A 11 0.96 13.95 -1.23
N THR A 12 0.08 14.56 -2.02
CA THR A 12 -0.91 15.55 -1.56
C THR A 12 -2.26 14.93 -1.24
N SER A 13 -2.43 13.63 -1.49
CA SER A 13 -3.60 12.82 -1.15
C SER A 13 -3.48 12.20 0.23
N ASP A 14 -4.56 11.60 0.70
CA ASP A 14 -4.67 10.99 2.02
C ASP A 14 -3.99 9.62 2.12
N GLY A 15 -4.00 8.87 1.02
CA GLY A 15 -3.15 7.71 0.74
C GLY A 15 -2.54 7.84 -0.66
N ARG A 16 -1.39 7.20 -0.88
CA ARG A 16 -0.82 7.03 -2.22
C ARG A 16 0.14 5.85 -2.29
N CYS A 17 -0.06 4.99 -3.28
CA CYS A 17 0.88 4.02 -3.78
C CYS A 17 1.72 4.65 -4.91
N SER A 18 3.03 4.75 -4.69
CA SER A 18 4.00 5.14 -5.72
C SER A 18 4.79 3.92 -6.18
N ILE A 19 4.90 3.75 -7.49
CA ILE A 19 5.58 2.61 -8.13
C ILE A 19 6.92 3.09 -8.67
N PHE A 20 7.99 2.36 -8.34
CA PHE A 20 9.35 2.65 -8.78
C PHE A 20 9.90 1.42 -9.49
N GLU A 21 10.48 1.62 -10.66
CA GLU A 21 11.18 0.56 -11.38
C GLU A 21 12.67 0.92 -11.51
N LYS A 22 13.53 -0.06 -11.23
CA LYS A 22 14.96 0.04 -11.49
C LYS A 22 15.53 -1.33 -11.82
N ASP A 23 16.27 -1.42 -12.92
CA ASP A 23 16.96 -2.64 -13.37
C ASP A 23 16.02 -3.87 -13.45
N GLY A 24 14.79 -3.65 -13.95
CA GLY A 24 13.76 -4.70 -14.07
C GLY A 24 13.16 -5.14 -12.73
N LYS A 25 13.43 -4.43 -11.63
CA LYS A 25 12.81 -4.67 -10.32
C LYS A 25 11.83 -3.56 -10.02
N VAL A 26 10.62 -3.95 -9.64
CA VAL A 26 9.58 -3.04 -9.21
C VAL A 26 9.53 -2.97 -7.68
N SER A 27 9.31 -1.76 -7.17
CA SER A 27 9.13 -1.47 -5.75
C SER A 27 7.92 -0.54 -5.60
N CYS A 28 7.00 -0.92 -4.72
CA CYS A 28 5.86 -0.08 -4.36
C CYS A 28 6.12 0.57 -3.00
N ILE A 29 5.85 1.87 -2.88
CA ILE A 29 5.86 2.60 -1.62
C ILE A 29 4.47 3.14 -1.38
N ILE A 30 3.83 2.68 -0.31
CA ILE A 30 2.58 3.28 0.16
C ILE A 30 2.89 4.33 1.21
N THR A 31 2.23 5.47 1.07
CA THR A 31 2.32 6.61 1.96
C THR A 31 0.94 7.00 2.42
N PHE A 32 0.83 7.32 3.69
CA PHE A 32 -0.43 7.74 4.29
C PHE A 32 -0.22 9.06 5.00
N ARG A 33 -1.08 10.03 4.69
CA ARG A 33 -1.18 11.30 5.42
C ARG A 33 -2.36 11.28 6.39
N ALA A 34 -3.45 10.63 5.99
CA ALA A 34 -4.72 10.66 6.70
C ALA A 34 -4.76 9.89 8.03
N ILE A 35 -3.74 9.10 8.36
CA ILE A 35 -3.72 8.31 9.62
C ILE A 35 -3.93 9.20 10.86
N GLU A 36 -3.45 10.44 10.81
CA GLU A 36 -3.56 11.37 11.95
C GLU A 36 -4.88 12.16 11.96
N THR A 37 -5.64 12.16 10.86
CA THR A 37 -6.85 12.98 10.70
C THR A 37 -8.15 12.18 10.57
N HIS A 38 -8.07 10.88 10.24
CA HIS A 38 -9.23 10.02 9.99
C HIS A 38 -9.46 8.99 11.10
N GLY A 39 -10.70 8.49 11.17
CA GLY A 39 -11.05 7.38 12.06
C GLY A 39 -10.38 6.06 11.64
N LYS A 40 -10.40 5.07 12.54
CA LYS A 40 -9.81 3.74 12.28
C LYS A 40 -10.41 3.05 11.05
N ILE A 41 -11.74 3.09 10.91
CA ILE A 41 -12.43 2.45 9.79
C ILE A 41 -12.07 3.09 8.45
N GLU A 42 -12.03 4.42 8.41
CA GLU A 42 -11.61 5.18 7.22
C GLU A 42 -10.15 4.90 6.88
N THR A 43 -9.29 4.81 7.89
CA THR A 43 -7.87 4.45 7.73
C THR A 43 -7.73 3.05 7.12
N ILE A 44 -8.47 2.05 7.62
CA ILE A 44 -8.47 0.70 7.04
C ILE A 44 -8.95 0.75 5.58
N GLY A 45 -10.02 1.50 5.29
CA GLY A 45 -10.52 1.67 3.93
C GLY A 45 -9.48 2.25 2.98
N LEU A 46 -8.74 3.27 3.43
CA LEU A 46 -7.62 3.85 2.67
C LEU A 46 -6.47 2.86 2.49
N VAL A 47 -6.12 2.09 3.51
CA VAL A 47 -5.09 1.03 3.40
C VAL A 47 -5.48 0.03 2.31
N VAL A 48 -6.71 -0.51 2.36
CA VAL A 48 -7.19 -1.47 1.37
C VAL A 48 -7.19 -0.89 -0.04
N HIS A 49 -7.57 0.39 -0.20
CA HIS A 49 -7.51 1.08 -1.48
C HIS A 49 -6.08 1.10 -2.05
N GLU A 50 -5.10 1.50 -1.25
CA GLU A 50 -3.70 1.57 -1.71
C GLU A 50 -3.09 0.19 -1.94
N VAL A 51 -3.51 -0.82 -1.16
CA VAL A 51 -3.11 -2.22 -1.36
C VAL A 51 -3.59 -2.76 -2.71
N LEU A 52 -4.77 -2.37 -3.17
CA LEU A 52 -5.24 -2.79 -4.50
C LEU A 52 -4.31 -2.29 -5.62
N HIS A 53 -3.75 -1.09 -5.51
CA HIS A 53 -2.76 -0.60 -6.48
C HIS A 53 -1.48 -1.45 -6.48
N VAL A 54 -1.01 -1.88 -5.30
CA VAL A 54 0.13 -2.81 -5.20
C VAL A 54 -0.20 -4.16 -5.84
N TRP A 55 -1.38 -4.70 -5.55
CA TRP A 55 -1.81 -5.97 -6.11
C TRP A 55 -1.91 -5.94 -7.65
N GLN A 56 -2.45 -4.85 -8.20
CA GLN A 56 -2.48 -4.64 -9.65
C GLN A 56 -1.08 -4.61 -10.26
N GLU A 57 -0.13 -3.94 -9.61
CA GLU A 57 1.26 -3.91 -10.06
C GLU A 57 1.91 -5.30 -10.02
N VAL A 58 1.62 -6.11 -8.99
CA VAL A 58 2.08 -7.50 -8.90
C VAL A 58 1.54 -8.32 -10.08
N LEU A 59 0.25 -8.22 -10.40
CA LEU A 59 -0.35 -8.91 -11.55
C LEU A 59 0.30 -8.51 -12.87
N LEU A 60 0.54 -7.21 -13.08
CA LEU A 60 1.21 -6.69 -14.27
C LEU A 60 2.62 -7.29 -14.42
N ASN A 61 3.39 -7.34 -13.33
CA ASN A 61 4.75 -7.90 -13.33
C ASN A 61 4.76 -9.43 -13.51
N MET A 62 3.71 -10.13 -13.08
CA MET A 62 3.53 -11.56 -13.31
C MET A 62 3.03 -11.90 -14.72
N GLY A 63 2.53 -10.91 -15.47
CA GLY A 63 1.80 -11.15 -16.72
C GLY A 63 0.44 -11.82 -16.52
N GLU A 64 -0.13 -11.72 -15.31
CA GLU A 64 -1.44 -12.27 -14.97
C GLU A 64 -2.54 -11.24 -15.26
N THR A 65 -3.58 -11.67 -15.96
CA THR A 65 -4.69 -10.78 -16.38
C THR A 65 -6.04 -11.21 -15.82
N LYS A 66 -6.13 -12.45 -15.32
CA LYS A 66 -7.36 -13.04 -14.80
C LYS A 66 -7.02 -13.95 -13.60
N PRO A 67 -6.61 -13.37 -12.47
CA PRO A 67 -6.41 -14.15 -11.25
C PRO A 67 -7.71 -14.84 -10.84
N SER A 68 -7.61 -15.97 -10.12
CA SER A 68 -8.80 -16.57 -9.52
C SER A 68 -9.32 -15.66 -8.39
N PRO A 69 -10.64 -15.69 -8.09
CA PRO A 69 -11.20 -14.90 -7.00
C PRO A 69 -10.54 -15.18 -5.64
N GLU A 70 -10.20 -16.45 -5.37
CA GLU A 70 -9.48 -16.83 -4.15
C GLU A 70 -8.06 -16.27 -4.13
N PHE A 71 -7.31 -16.38 -5.24
CA PHE A 71 -5.94 -15.88 -5.28
C PHE A 71 -5.89 -14.37 -5.05
N GLU A 72 -6.80 -13.62 -5.68
CA GLU A 72 -6.93 -12.17 -5.48
C GLU A 72 -7.28 -11.83 -4.03
N SER A 73 -8.34 -12.45 -3.48
CA SER A 73 -8.77 -12.16 -2.10
C SER A 73 -7.68 -12.45 -1.07
N TYR A 74 -7.01 -13.60 -1.15
CA TYR A 74 -5.92 -13.95 -0.23
C TYR A 74 -4.72 -13.01 -0.39
N SER A 75 -4.37 -12.61 -1.62
CA SER A 75 -3.24 -11.71 -1.86
C SER A 75 -3.50 -10.32 -1.29
N VAL A 76 -4.67 -9.73 -1.56
CA VAL A 76 -5.06 -8.43 -1.00
C VAL A 76 -5.15 -8.50 0.52
N MET A 77 -5.72 -9.58 1.08
CA MET A 77 -5.79 -9.78 2.53
C MET A 77 -4.39 -9.85 3.15
N ALA A 78 -3.49 -10.64 2.58
CA ALA A 78 -2.13 -10.80 3.11
C ALA A 78 -1.36 -9.48 3.10
N ILE A 79 -1.40 -8.72 2.00
CA ILE A 79 -0.71 -7.42 1.92
C ILE A 79 -1.32 -6.44 2.93
N THR A 80 -2.66 -6.40 3.05
CA THR A 80 -3.37 -5.54 4.00
C THR A 80 -2.97 -5.85 5.44
N GLN A 81 -2.98 -7.13 5.84
CA GLN A 81 -2.60 -7.56 7.18
C GLN A 81 -1.16 -7.17 7.51
N ASN A 82 -0.22 -7.42 6.59
CA ASN A 82 1.18 -7.03 6.78
C ASN A 82 1.33 -5.51 7.02
N ILE A 83 0.62 -4.67 6.26
CA ILE A 83 0.68 -3.21 6.45
C ILE A 83 0.09 -2.80 7.79
N LEU A 84 -1.08 -3.34 8.16
CA LEU A 84 -1.73 -3.01 9.43
C LEU A 84 -0.88 -3.45 10.64
N GLU A 85 -0.25 -4.63 10.56
CA GLU A 85 0.69 -5.12 11.58
C GLU A 85 1.92 -4.20 11.71
N GLU A 86 2.49 -3.73 10.60
CA GLU A 86 3.62 -2.79 10.64
C GLU A 86 3.20 -1.40 11.14
N MET A 87 1.99 -0.94 10.81
CA MET A 87 1.42 0.29 11.38
C MET A 87 1.21 0.16 12.88
N GLU A 88 0.77 -1.01 13.36
CA GLU A 88 0.66 -1.31 14.79
C GLU A 88 2.02 -1.36 15.48
N ARG A 89 3.00 -2.05 14.89
CA ARG A 89 4.39 -2.08 15.38
C ARG A 89 4.99 -0.68 15.48
N ALA A 90 4.66 0.21 14.55
CA ALA A 90 5.11 1.61 14.55
C ALA A 90 4.34 2.51 15.54
N GLY A 91 3.33 1.98 16.25
CA GLY A 91 2.46 2.75 17.16
C GLY A 91 1.59 3.77 16.43
N LYS A 92 1.37 3.58 15.12
CA LYS A 92 0.56 4.46 14.26
C LYS A 92 -0.87 3.98 14.09
N PHE A 93 -1.14 2.74 14.51
CA PHE A 93 -2.45 2.12 14.44
C PHE A 93 -2.60 1.16 15.63
N LYS A 94 -3.80 1.02 16.16
CA LYS A 94 -4.12 -0.01 17.15
C LYS A 94 -5.59 -0.32 17.04
N LEU A 95 -5.95 -1.59 16.85
CA LEU A 95 -7.35 -2.00 16.87
C LEU A 95 -7.92 -1.83 18.28
#